data_AF-A0A4U8TC49-F1
#
_entry.id   AF-A0A4U8TC49-F1
#
_cell.length_a   1.000
_cell.length_b   1.000
_cell.length_c   1.000
_cell.angle_alpha   90.00
_cell.angle_beta   90.00
_cell.angle_gamma   90.00
#
_symmetry.space_group_name_H-M   'P 1'
#
loop_
_entity.id
_entity.type
_entity.pdbx_description
1 polymer ?
#
loop_
_entity_poly.entity_id
_entity_poly.type
_entity_poly.pdbx_seq_one_letter_code
_entity_poly.pdbx_strand_id
1 'polypeptide(L)'
;MRYIKVALCALCVNIALAGEWVMFSDGKDTYIYSSNTGEIYIRHSMGKKNYEDVFVKMPRGQQPTEIKGKSAANIPQPQLPDSQAFKDMQLNALKKSQEMLNTAIE
;
A
#
# COMPACT_ATOMS: atom_id res chain seq x y z
N MET A 1 44.79 7.25 23.40
CA MET A 1 44.01 8.07 22.43
C MET A 1 43.62 7.33 21.14
N ARG A 2 44.44 6.44 20.56
CA ARG A 2 44.09 5.74 19.30
C ARG A 2 42.86 4.83 19.41
N TYR A 3 42.74 4.09 20.50
CA TYR A 3 41.60 3.19 20.75
C TYR A 3 40.27 3.92 20.96
N ILE A 4 40.29 5.11 21.57
CA ILE A 4 39.10 5.95 21.77
C ILE A 4 38.57 6.46 20.42
N LYS A 5 39.45 6.88 19.52
CA LYS A 5 39.06 7.31 18.16
C LYS A 5 38.48 6.15 17.34
N VAL A 6 39.06 4.95 17.45
CA VAL A 6 38.54 3.75 16.78
C VAL A 6 37.17 3.35 17.34
N ALA A 7 37.00 3.35 18.66
CA ALA A 7 35.71 3.08 19.30
C ALA A 7 34.63 4.10 18.91
N LEU A 8 35.00 5.40 18.84
CA LEU A 8 34.10 6.46 18.41
C LEU A 8 33.68 6.28 16.94
N CYS A 9 34.63 5.98 16.04
CA CYS A 9 34.31 5.70 14.63
C CYS A 9 33.42 4.47 14.49
N ALA A 10 33.68 3.39 15.24
CA ALA A 10 32.85 2.19 15.22
C ALA A 10 31.41 2.50 15.69
N LEU A 11 31.24 3.33 16.72
CA LEU A 11 29.94 3.76 17.20
C LEU A 11 29.17 4.58 16.13
N CYS A 12 29.83 5.54 15.49
CA CYS A 12 29.20 6.38 14.46
C CYS A 12 28.75 5.58 13.23
N VAL A 13 29.52 4.57 12.81
CA VAL A 13 29.14 3.70 11.68
C VAL A 13 27.91 2.86 12.01
N ASN A 14 27.78 2.38 13.26
CA ASN A 14 26.60 1.62 13.68
C ASN A 14 25.31 2.47 13.70
N ILE A 15 25.41 3.75 14.09
CA ILE A 15 24.25 4.66 14.07
C ILE A 15 23.81 4.94 12.63
N ALA A 16 24.76 5.07 11.69
CA ALA A 16 24.43 5.29 10.27
C ALA A 16 23.77 4.06 9.59
N LEU A 17 23.97 2.85 10.13
CA LEU A 17 23.35 1.62 9.64
C LEU A 17 22.00 1.32 10.33
N ALA A 18 21.73 1.94 11.48
CA ALA A 18 20.44 1.89 12.13
C ALA A 18 19.47 2.77 11.34
N GLY A 19 18.62 2.13 10.52
CA GLY A 19 17.67 2.86 9.68
C GLY A 19 16.71 3.72 10.48
N GLU A 20 16.22 4.76 9.82
CA GLU A 20 15.34 5.73 10.43
C GLU A 20 13.94 5.15 10.62
N TRP A 21 13.44 5.27 11.85
CA TRP A 21 12.03 5.11 12.18
C TRP A 21 11.37 6.47 12.11
N VAL A 22 10.35 6.58 11.26
CA VAL A 22 9.66 7.85 11.03
C VAL A 22 8.21 7.70 11.47
N MET A 23 7.73 8.68 12.21
CA MET A 23 6.34 8.77 12.67
C MET A 23 5.61 9.86 11.88
N PHE A 24 4.39 9.58 11.45
CA PHE A 24 3.51 10.58 10.84
C PHE A 24 2.05 10.38 11.28
N SER A 25 1.22 11.42 11.14
CA SER A 25 -0.20 11.42 11.50
C SER A 25 -1.01 11.97 10.34
N ASP A 26 -2.12 11.30 9.99
CA ASP A 26 -3.06 11.77 8.95
C ASP A 26 -4.19 12.65 9.51
N GLY A 27 -4.13 12.97 10.81
CA GLY A 27 -5.16 13.70 11.56
C GLY A 27 -6.13 12.79 12.31
N LYS A 28 -6.26 11.52 11.93
CA LYS A 28 -7.08 10.51 12.63
C LYS A 28 -6.19 9.46 13.29
N ASP A 29 -5.30 8.87 12.50
CA ASP A 29 -4.44 7.76 12.89
C ASP A 29 -2.96 8.18 12.88
N THR A 30 -2.17 7.51 13.72
CA THR A 30 -0.73 7.73 13.83
C THR A 30 0.01 6.49 13.38
N TYR A 31 1.02 6.69 12.54
CA TYR A 31 1.75 5.64 11.86
C TYR A 31 3.22 5.73 12.23
N ILE A 32 3.84 4.56 12.39
CA ILE A 32 5.29 4.43 12.55
C ILE A 32 5.78 3.54 11.41
N TYR A 33 6.70 4.03 10.59
CA TYR A 33 7.28 3.25 9.51
C TYR A 33 8.81 3.13 9.63
N SER A 34 9.32 1.97 9.22
CA SER A 34 10.76 1.69 9.12
C SER A 34 11.21 1.83 7.68
N SER A 35 12.16 2.74 7.42
CA SER A 35 12.75 2.92 6.09
C SER A 35 13.58 1.70 5.62
N ASN A 36 14.14 0.93 6.56
CA ASN A 36 14.95 -0.25 6.25
C ASN A 36 14.11 -1.48 5.87
N THR A 37 13.04 -1.75 6.64
CA THR A 37 12.26 -2.98 6.51
C THR A 37 10.97 -2.78 5.73
N GLY A 38 10.52 -1.53 5.57
CA GLY A 38 9.20 -1.21 5.02
C GLY A 38 8.05 -1.60 5.96
N GLU A 39 8.34 -1.94 7.22
CA GLU A 39 7.31 -2.24 8.20
C GLU A 39 6.55 -0.99 8.61
N ILE A 40 5.24 -1.11 8.71
CA ILE A 40 4.35 -0.02 9.11
C ILE A 40 3.52 -0.50 10.29
N TYR A 41 3.43 0.33 11.32
CA TYR A 41 2.60 0.11 12.50
C TYR A 41 1.57 1.23 12.62
N ILE A 42 0.32 0.90 12.91
CA ILE A 42 -0.78 1.86 13.09
C ILE A 42 -1.14 1.90 14.57
N ARG A 43 -1.31 3.10 15.12
CA ARG A 43 -1.89 3.30 16.45
C ARG A 43 -3.35 2.85 16.45
N HIS A 44 -3.66 1.86 17.27
CA HIS A 44 -5.02 1.44 17.56
C HIS A 44 -5.43 2.00 18.93
N SER A 45 -6.40 2.93 18.91
CA SER A 45 -6.88 3.53 20.16
C SER A 45 -7.71 2.53 20.96
N MET A 46 -7.36 2.37 22.24
CA MET A 46 -8.10 1.49 23.15
C MET A 46 -9.20 2.23 23.94
N GLY A 47 -9.49 3.48 23.58
CA GLY A 47 -10.47 4.34 24.28
C GLY A 47 -10.01 4.82 25.66
N LYS A 48 -8.71 4.74 25.94
CA LYS A 48 -8.09 5.14 27.21
C LYS A 48 -7.08 6.27 26.97
N LYS A 49 -6.11 6.44 27.88
CA LYS A 49 -5.07 7.46 27.75
C LYS A 49 -4.11 7.10 26.62
N ASN A 50 -3.54 8.10 25.95
CA ASN A 50 -2.70 7.94 24.75
C ASN A 50 -1.49 6.97 24.92
N TYR A 51 -0.99 6.76 26.13
CA TYR A 51 0.12 5.82 26.39
C TYR A 51 -0.32 4.35 26.50
N GLU A 52 -1.62 4.10 26.53
CA GLU A 52 -2.22 2.76 26.57
C GLU A 52 -2.66 2.28 25.18
N ASP A 53 -2.51 3.14 24.16
CA ASP A 53 -2.74 2.78 22.78
C ASP A 53 -1.65 1.82 22.29
N VAL A 54 -2.05 0.88 21.43
CA VAL A 54 -1.17 -0.16 20.91
C VAL A 54 -0.86 0.07 19.45
N PHE A 55 0.38 -0.18 19.04
CA PHE A 55 0.78 -0.10 17.65
C PHE A 55 0.67 -1.48 16.99
N VAL A 56 -0.26 -1.63 16.06
CA VAL A 56 -0.50 -2.89 15.35
C VAL A 56 0.26 -2.88 14.03
N LYS A 57 1.03 -3.93 13.79
CA LYS A 57 1.80 -4.11 12.54
C LYS A 57 0.84 -4.35 11.37
N MET A 58 0.97 -3.55 10.32
CA MET A 58 0.28 -3.81 9.06
C MET A 58 0.85 -5.07 8.38
N PRO A 59 -0.01 -5.91 7.77
CA PRO A 59 0.46 -6.96 6.90
C PRO A 59 1.22 -6.33 5.73
N ARG A 60 2.39 -6.89 5.41
CA ARG A 60 3.16 -6.45 4.24
C ARG A 60 2.37 -6.72 2.97
N GLY A 61 2.27 -5.71 2.09
CA GLY A 61 1.80 -5.90 0.73
C GLY A 61 2.75 -6.82 -0.05
N GLN A 62 2.29 -7.40 -1.15
CA GLN A 62 3.16 -8.18 -2.04
C GLN A 62 4.06 -7.24 -2.82
N GLN A 63 5.37 -7.46 -2.80
CA GLN A 63 6.27 -6.70 -3.65
C GLN A 63 6.09 -7.14 -5.11
N PRO A 64 6.14 -6.23 -6.10
CA PRO A 64 5.98 -6.59 -7.52
C PRO A 64 6.91 -7.72 -7.97
N THR A 65 8.10 -7.81 -7.38
CA THR A 65 9.09 -8.87 -7.63
C THR A 65 8.63 -10.25 -7.14
N GLU A 66 7.86 -10.31 -6.06
CA GLU A 66 7.26 -11.55 -5.52
C GLU A 66 6.06 -12.03 -6.36
N ILE A 67 5.46 -11.15 -7.16
CA ILE A 67 4.36 -11.46 -8.09
C ILE A 67 4.92 -12.08 -9.39
N LYS A 68 6.18 -11.77 -9.74
CA LYS A 68 6.81 -12.17 -11.01
C LYS A 68 7.13 -13.67 -11.13
N GLY A 69 7.08 -14.42 -10.02
CA GLY A 69 7.38 -15.86 -9.97
C GLY A 69 6.23 -16.77 -9.57
N LYS A 70 5.07 -16.21 -9.19
CA LYS A 70 3.85 -17.01 -8.99
C LYS A 70 3.14 -17.11 -10.34
N SER A 71 3.52 -18.13 -11.12
CA SER A 71 2.66 -18.65 -12.18
C SER A 71 1.24 -18.72 -11.64
N ALA A 72 0.33 -18.08 -12.36
CA ALA A 72 -1.10 -17.97 -12.06
C ALA A 72 -1.62 -19.10 -11.17
N ALA A 73 -1.76 -18.82 -9.87
CA ALA A 73 -2.60 -19.64 -9.01
C ALA A 73 -4.01 -19.48 -9.57
N ASN A 74 -4.44 -20.50 -10.33
CA ASN A 74 -5.77 -20.77 -10.88
C ASN A 74 -6.84 -19.73 -10.48
N ILE A 75 -6.77 -18.52 -11.06
CA ILE A 75 -7.88 -17.60 -11.07
C ILE A 75 -8.87 -18.26 -12.04
N PRO A 76 -10.14 -18.49 -11.69
CA PRO A 76 -11.13 -18.84 -12.69
C PRO A 76 -11.05 -17.76 -13.76
N GLN A 77 -10.48 -18.11 -14.90
CA GLN A 77 -10.42 -17.24 -16.05
C GLN A 77 -11.88 -16.85 -16.30
N PRO A 78 -12.24 -15.55 -16.25
CA PRO A 78 -13.59 -15.17 -16.63
C PRO A 78 -13.78 -15.78 -18.02
N GLN A 79 -14.75 -16.70 -18.14
CA GLN A 79 -15.14 -17.22 -19.44
C GLN A 79 -15.35 -15.99 -20.32
N LEU A 80 -14.60 -15.89 -21.43
CA LEU A 80 -14.80 -14.79 -22.37
C LEU A 80 -16.31 -14.73 -22.63
N PRO A 81 -16.98 -13.62 -22.30
CA PRO A 81 -18.35 -13.43 -22.74
C PRO A 81 -18.32 -13.57 -24.25
N ASP A 82 -19.27 -14.33 -24.81
CA ASP A 82 -19.41 -14.53 -26.24
C ASP A 82 -19.17 -13.21 -26.96
N SER A 83 -18.18 -13.18 -27.86
CA SER A 83 -17.58 -11.95 -28.39
C SER A 83 -18.61 -11.02 -29.05
N GLN A 84 -19.76 -11.58 -29.47
CA GLN A 84 -20.91 -10.83 -29.97
C GLN A 84 -21.67 -10.11 -28.85
N ALA A 85 -22.01 -10.80 -27.75
CA ALA A 85 -22.73 -10.20 -26.63
C ALA A 85 -21.97 -9.02 -26.01
N PHE A 86 -20.63 -9.08 -25.97
CA PHE A 86 -19.79 -7.97 -25.48
C PHE A 86 -19.77 -6.77 -26.44
N LYS A 87 -19.78 -7.01 -27.75
CA LYS A 87 -19.89 -5.95 -28.77
C LYS A 87 -21.28 -5.31 -28.75
N ASP A 88 -22.33 -6.10 -28.59
CA ASP A 88 -23.71 -5.61 -28.51
C ASP A 88 -23.91 -4.75 -27.26
N MET A 89 -23.35 -5.16 -26.13
CA MET A 89 -23.37 -4.38 -24.89
C MET A 89 -22.67 -3.03 -25.05
N GLN A 90 -21.51 -3.00 -25.71
CA GLN A 90 -20.80 -1.74 -25.99
C GLN A 90 -21.58 -0.83 -26.94
N LEU A 91 -22.15 -1.38 -28.02
CA LEU A 91 -22.96 -0.60 -28.96
C LEU A 91 -24.22 -0.02 -28.29
N ASN A 92 -24.85 -0.78 -27.40
CA ASN A 92 -26.01 -0.31 -26.65
C ASN A 92 -25.64 0.78 -25.64
N ALA A 93 -24.51 0.63 -24.93
CA ALA A 93 -24.01 1.67 -24.03
C ALA A 93 -23.72 2.99 -24.76
N LEU A 94 -23.11 2.91 -25.95
CA LEU A 94 -22.84 4.08 -26.79
C LEU A 94 -24.14 4.73 -27.31
N LYS A 95 -25.12 3.93 -27.75
CA LYS A 95 -26.44 4.47 -28.14
C LYS A 95 -27.11 5.18 -26.98
N LYS A 96 -27.13 4.55 -25.79
CA LYS A 96 -27.71 5.13 -24.58
C LYS A 96 -27.03 6.43 -24.17
N SER A 97 -25.71 6.54 -24.30
CA SER A 97 -25.02 7.81 -24.02
C SER A 97 -25.41 8.91 -25.01
N GLN A 98 -25.58 8.58 -26.29
CA GLN A 98 -26.01 9.56 -27.30
C GLN A 98 -27.46 10.01 -27.09
N GLU A 99 -28.36 9.09 -26.72
CA GLU A 99 -29.74 9.42 -26.34
C GLU A 99 -29.78 10.32 -25.12
N MET A 100 -29.03 10.01 -24.05
CA MET A 100 -28.97 10.87 -22.85
C MET A 100 -28.43 12.26 -23.16
N LEU A 101 -27.45 12.38 -24.07
CA LEU A 101 -26.96 13.69 -24.50
C LEU A 101 -28.01 14.48 -25.28
N ASN A 102 -28.75 13.81 -26.17
CA ASN A 102 -29.81 14.48 -26.94
C ASN A 102 -31.00 14.87 -26.05
N THR A 103 -31.40 14.02 -25.11
CA THR A 103 -32.46 14.34 -24.12
C THR A 103 -32.06 15.46 -23.15
N ALA A 104 -30.76 15.69 -22.93
CA ALA A 104 -30.29 16.81 -22.11
C ALA A 104 -30.23 18.14 -22.87
N ILE A 105 -30.38 18.11 -24.21
CA ILE A 105 -30.34 19.29 -25.08
C ILE A 105 -31.77 19.77 -25.45
N GLU A 106 -32.77 18.88 -25.44
CA GLU A 106 -34.20 19.23 -25.43
C GLU A 106 -34.67 19.71 -24.05
#